data_AF-A0A2N6SWH4-F1
#
_entry.id   AF-A0A2N6SWH4-F1
#
_cell.length_a   1.000
_cell.length_b   1.000
_cell.length_c   1.000
_cell.angle_alpha   90.00
_cell.angle_beta   90.00
_cell.angle_gamma   90.00
#
_symmetry.space_group_name_H-M   'P 1'
#
loop_
_entity.id
_entity.type
_entity.pdbx_description
1 polymer ?
#
loop_
_entity_poly.entity_id
_entity_poly.type
_entity_poly.pdbx_seq_one_letter_code
_entity_poly.pdbx_strand_id
1 'polypeptide(L)'
;MRASGGAKRAGIVVLALAVLAAITWAVLWFTPVATVDEVRVEGVVNGDAAAMSEATGIATGEKLARVDTDAAARAVAAQPWVEKVTVDRSWPSAITVEVVEHAPVLHIRATDGEHLFNADGVEFLVAPPPPGSVEMVRVPRVENPAPGKLDPDPATVRAVLDVLGALPERVRGEVARVDAPGPTEISLNLHDGREIYFGSSDRASEKGRAAEIVMDREGQRWNVSNPVAPSVRN
;
A
#
# COMPACT_ATOMS: atom_id res chain seq x y z
N MET A 1 17.68 64.36 -47.66
CA MET A 1 18.18 62.97 -47.85
C MET A 1 18.63 62.37 -46.52
N ARG A 2 17.72 61.84 -45.69
CA ARG A 2 18.07 61.03 -44.50
C ARG A 2 16.85 60.18 -44.15
N ALA A 3 16.79 58.93 -44.63
CA ALA A 3 15.84 57.92 -44.13
C ALA A 3 16.10 56.49 -44.63
N SER A 4 17.10 56.22 -45.49
CA SER A 4 17.30 54.87 -46.05
C SER A 4 18.03 53.89 -45.13
N GLY A 5 18.61 54.36 -44.02
CA GLY A 5 19.34 53.51 -43.06
C GLY A 5 18.44 52.82 -42.01
N GLY A 6 17.32 53.45 -41.62
CA GLY A 6 16.44 52.94 -40.57
C GLY A 6 15.62 51.72 -41.02
N ALA A 7 15.03 51.79 -42.23
CA ALA A 7 14.26 50.68 -42.80
C ALA A 7 15.12 49.44 -43.06
N LYS A 8 16.37 49.63 -43.52
CA LYS A 8 17.32 48.52 -43.72
C LYS A 8 17.72 47.86 -42.40
N ARG A 9 17.97 48.65 -41.35
CA ARG A 9 18.27 48.14 -40.00
C ARG A 9 17.08 47.40 -39.38
N ALA A 10 15.87 47.95 -39.53
CA ALA A 10 14.65 47.30 -39.06
C ALA A 10 14.40 45.96 -39.77
N GLY A 11 14.60 45.89 -41.09
CA GLY A 11 14.49 44.64 -41.84
C GLY A 11 15.49 43.57 -41.40
N ILE A 12 16.73 43.96 -41.09
CA ILE A 12 17.76 43.04 -40.57
C ILE A 12 17.37 42.50 -39.19
N VAL A 13 16.83 43.34 -38.31
CA VAL A 13 16.39 42.92 -36.96
C VAL A 13 15.22 41.94 -37.05
N VAL A 14 14.22 42.22 -37.88
CA VAL A 14 13.06 41.32 -38.06
C VAL A 14 13.49 39.98 -38.64
N LEU A 15 14.39 39.98 -39.64
CA LEU A 15 14.91 38.74 -40.22
C LEU A 15 15.73 37.94 -39.20
N ALA A 16 16.55 38.61 -38.39
CA ALA A 16 17.33 37.95 -37.33
C ALA A 16 16.42 37.31 -36.27
N LEU A 17 15.34 37.98 -35.86
CA LEU A 17 14.36 37.42 -34.92
C LEU A 17 13.60 36.24 -35.52
N ALA A 18 13.21 36.32 -36.79
CA ALA A 18 12.53 35.23 -37.48
C ALA A 18 13.43 34.00 -37.61
N VAL A 19 14.72 34.19 -37.94
CA VAL A 19 15.72 33.12 -38.01
C VAL A 19 15.97 32.52 -36.62
N LEU A 20 16.08 33.35 -35.58
CA LEU A 20 16.26 32.88 -34.21
C LEU A 20 15.04 32.06 -33.75
N ALA A 21 13.83 32.51 -34.06
CA ALA A 21 12.60 31.78 -33.76
C ALA A 21 12.52 30.45 -34.52
N ALA A 22 12.90 30.43 -35.80
CA ALA A 22 12.93 29.22 -36.61
C ALA A 22 14.00 28.22 -36.14
N ILE A 23 15.18 28.70 -35.73
CA ILE A 23 16.24 27.86 -35.15
C ILE A 23 15.79 27.34 -33.77
N THR A 24 15.21 28.18 -32.92
CA THR A 24 14.69 27.75 -31.61
C THR A 24 13.59 26.70 -31.79
N TRP A 25 12.67 26.92 -32.74
CA TRP A 25 11.64 25.96 -33.10
C TRP A 25 12.23 24.65 -33.63
N ALA A 26 13.20 24.73 -34.56
CA ALA A 26 13.85 23.57 -35.14
C ALA A 26 14.67 22.79 -34.08
N VAL A 27 15.39 23.47 -33.19
CA VAL A 27 16.12 22.84 -32.09
C VAL A 27 15.13 22.15 -31.14
N LEU A 28 14.04 22.81 -30.76
CA LEU A 28 12.98 22.18 -29.95
C LEU A 28 12.33 20.99 -30.66
N TRP A 29 12.32 20.96 -31.99
CA TRP A 29 11.70 19.90 -32.80
C TRP A 29 12.66 18.75 -33.18
N PHE A 30 13.96 19.02 -33.35
CA PHE A 30 14.98 18.09 -33.89
C PHE A 30 16.05 17.65 -32.87
N THR A 31 16.16 18.28 -31.69
CA THR A 31 16.98 17.73 -30.58
C THR A 31 16.33 16.43 -30.10
N PRO A 32 17.01 15.42 -29.52
CA PRO A 32 16.35 14.25 -28.92
C PRO A 32 15.40 14.74 -27.80
N VAL A 33 14.15 14.99 -28.19
CA VAL A 33 13.20 15.76 -27.39
C VAL A 33 12.68 14.82 -26.31
N ALA A 34 13.28 14.89 -25.12
CA ALA A 34 12.82 14.23 -23.89
C ALA A 34 12.18 12.86 -24.16
N THR A 35 13.00 11.90 -24.54
CA THR A 35 12.58 10.50 -24.68
C THR A 35 12.83 9.75 -23.39
N VAL A 36 12.12 8.64 -23.19
CA VAL A 36 12.39 7.74 -22.05
C VAL A 36 13.69 7.00 -22.33
N ASP A 37 14.75 7.35 -21.63
CA ASP A 37 16.00 6.59 -21.61
C ASP A 37 15.96 5.52 -20.52
N GLU A 38 15.25 5.78 -19.43
CA GLU A 38 15.23 4.94 -18.23
C GLU A 38 13.85 4.95 -17.55
N VAL A 39 13.42 3.78 -17.08
CA VAL A 39 12.27 3.63 -16.17
C VAL A 39 12.83 3.16 -14.83
N ARG A 40 12.73 4.02 -13.81
CA ARG A 40 13.23 3.74 -12.46
C ARG A 40 12.07 3.25 -11.61
N VAL A 41 12.17 2.03 -11.11
CA VAL A 41 11.19 1.45 -10.19
C VAL A 41 11.76 1.51 -8.78
N GLU A 42 11.02 2.12 -7.87
CA GLU A 42 11.39 2.31 -6.47
C GLU A 42 10.31 1.73 -5.55
N GLY A 43 10.70 1.32 -4.34
CA GLY A 43 9.76 0.85 -3.29
C GLY A 43 9.33 -0.63 -3.40
N VAL A 44 9.77 -1.35 -4.42
CA VAL A 44 9.58 -2.82 -4.52
C VAL A 44 10.54 -3.53 -3.55
N VAL A 45 9.99 -4.27 -2.59
CA VAL A 45 10.72 -4.97 -1.53
C VAL A 45 10.69 -6.48 -1.77
N ASN A 46 9.52 -7.04 -2.06
CA ASN A 46 9.34 -8.47 -2.26
C ASN A 46 9.19 -8.86 -3.74
N GLY A 47 8.78 -7.92 -4.59
CA GLY A 47 8.64 -8.12 -6.03
C GLY A 47 9.95 -8.04 -6.82
N ASP A 48 9.86 -8.29 -8.13
CA ASP A 48 10.96 -8.07 -9.07
C ASP A 48 10.81 -6.70 -9.75
N ALA A 49 11.69 -5.76 -9.41
CA ALA A 49 11.69 -4.42 -9.97
C ALA A 49 11.85 -4.39 -11.51
N ALA A 50 12.56 -5.35 -12.10
CA ALA A 50 12.71 -5.45 -13.56
C ALA A 50 11.38 -5.86 -14.22
N ALA A 51 10.73 -6.90 -13.69
CA ALA A 51 9.41 -7.30 -14.13
C ALA A 51 8.36 -6.17 -13.95
N MET A 52 8.48 -5.38 -12.87
CA MET A 52 7.62 -4.21 -12.67
C MET A 52 7.86 -3.10 -13.70
N SER A 53 9.12 -2.85 -14.08
CA SER A 53 9.45 -1.92 -15.14
C SER A 53 8.81 -2.36 -16.47
N GLU A 54 8.87 -3.65 -16.79
CA GLU A 54 8.22 -4.22 -17.98
C GLU A 54 6.69 -4.10 -17.92
N ALA A 55 6.10 -4.32 -16.73
CA ALA A 55 4.66 -4.21 -16.52
C ALA A 55 4.10 -2.80 -16.78
N THR A 56 4.93 -1.75 -16.73
CA THR A 56 4.51 -0.39 -17.09
C THR A 56 4.08 -0.26 -18.56
N GLY A 57 4.59 -1.14 -19.44
CA GLY A 57 4.40 -1.05 -20.88
C GLY A 57 5.12 0.13 -21.55
N ILE A 58 5.95 0.87 -20.82
CA ILE A 58 6.68 2.04 -21.34
C ILE A 58 7.95 1.55 -22.04
N ALA A 59 8.12 1.92 -23.32
CA ALA A 59 9.29 1.54 -24.10
C ALA A 59 10.39 2.62 -24.03
N THR A 60 11.65 2.19 -23.95
CA THR A 60 12.79 3.08 -24.17
C THR A 60 12.70 3.74 -25.55
N GLY A 61 12.98 5.04 -25.62
CA GLY A 61 12.87 5.86 -26.83
C GLY A 61 11.49 6.46 -27.07
N GLU A 62 10.48 6.12 -26.26
CA GLU A 62 9.16 6.77 -26.30
C GLU A 62 9.28 8.25 -25.92
N LYS A 63 8.45 9.13 -26.51
CA LYS A 63 8.45 10.55 -26.15
C LYS A 63 7.84 10.72 -24.75
N LEU A 64 8.60 11.27 -23.81
CA LEU A 64 8.20 11.45 -22.40
C LEU A 64 6.86 12.21 -22.26
N ALA A 65 6.64 13.19 -23.14
CA ALA A 65 5.39 13.96 -23.20
C ALA A 65 4.16 13.14 -23.66
N ARG A 66 4.36 12.00 -24.33
CA ARG A 66 3.29 11.12 -24.85
C ARG A 66 3.04 9.89 -23.99
N VAL A 67 3.97 9.53 -23.12
CA VAL A 67 3.81 8.43 -22.17
C VAL A 67 2.52 8.61 -21.40
N ASP A 68 1.65 7.60 -21.42
CA ASP A 68 0.44 7.58 -20.61
C ASP A 68 0.79 7.03 -19.21
N THR A 69 1.11 7.95 -18.30
CA THR A 69 1.47 7.63 -16.92
C THR A 69 0.32 6.97 -16.15
N ASP A 70 -0.94 7.28 -16.51
CA ASP A 70 -2.11 6.69 -15.85
C ASP A 70 -2.32 5.25 -16.31
N ALA A 71 -2.09 4.97 -17.60
CA ALA A 71 -2.12 3.60 -18.11
C ALA A 71 -1.01 2.75 -17.50
N ALA A 72 0.21 3.29 -17.41
CA ALA A 72 1.32 2.63 -16.74
C ALA A 72 1.01 2.36 -15.26
N ALA A 73 0.48 3.35 -14.53
CA ALA A 73 0.07 3.19 -13.14
C ALA A 73 -0.98 2.09 -12.97
N ARG A 74 -2.00 2.05 -13.85
CA ARG A 74 -3.03 0.98 -13.83
C ARG A 74 -2.46 -0.41 -14.11
N ALA A 75 -1.49 -0.52 -15.02
CA ALA A 75 -0.87 -1.79 -15.35
C ALA A 75 -0.05 -2.35 -14.17
N VAL A 76 0.71 -1.48 -13.49
CA VAL A 76 1.47 -1.83 -12.27
C VAL A 76 0.51 -2.15 -11.11
N ALA A 77 -0.55 -1.35 -10.93
CA ALA A 77 -1.55 -1.56 -9.87
C ALA A 77 -2.43 -2.80 -10.07
N ALA A 78 -2.38 -3.47 -11.23
CA ALA A 78 -3.05 -4.75 -11.45
C ALA A 78 -2.41 -5.91 -10.67
N GLN A 79 -1.20 -5.71 -10.15
CA GLN A 79 -0.53 -6.68 -9.29
C GLN A 79 -1.18 -6.71 -7.91
N PRO A 80 -1.68 -7.86 -7.42
CA PRO A 80 -2.47 -7.91 -6.19
C PRO A 80 -1.73 -7.48 -4.91
N TRP A 81 -0.40 -7.58 -4.89
CA TRP A 81 0.44 -7.18 -3.75
C TRP A 81 0.77 -5.68 -3.71
N VAL A 82 0.40 -4.92 -4.75
CA VAL A 82 0.66 -3.49 -4.83
C VAL A 82 -0.49 -2.72 -4.19
N GLU A 83 -0.19 -1.94 -3.17
CA GLU A 83 -1.14 -1.06 -2.48
C GLU A 83 -1.35 0.25 -3.24
N LYS A 84 -0.25 0.84 -3.69
CA LYS A 84 -0.27 2.14 -4.37
C LYS A 84 0.86 2.23 -5.38
N VAL A 85 0.57 2.92 -6.49
CA VAL A 85 1.56 3.26 -7.51
C VAL A 85 1.46 4.74 -7.82
N THR A 86 2.61 5.39 -7.90
CA THR A 86 2.74 6.73 -8.47
C THR A 86 3.70 6.65 -9.67
N VAL A 87 3.26 7.16 -10.82
CA VAL A 87 4.10 7.21 -12.02
C VAL A 87 4.29 8.66 -12.42
N ASP A 88 5.54 9.12 -12.37
CA ASP A 88 5.92 10.49 -12.64
C ASP A 88 6.95 10.61 -13.76
N ARG A 89 6.90 11.74 -14.46
CA ARG A 89 7.87 12.09 -15.49
C ARG A 89 9.06 12.80 -14.86
N SER A 90 10.18 12.10 -14.81
CA SER A 90 11.47 12.60 -14.34
C SER A 90 12.25 13.21 -15.50
N TRP A 91 11.91 14.47 -15.82
CA TRP A 91 12.59 15.22 -16.88
C TRP A 91 14.10 15.32 -16.63
N PRO A 92 14.93 15.28 -17.69
CA PRO A 92 14.54 15.33 -19.10
C PRO A 92 14.23 13.99 -19.76
N SER A 93 14.61 12.85 -19.19
CA SER A 93 14.61 11.58 -19.93
C SER A 93 14.27 10.31 -19.14
N ALA A 94 13.62 10.41 -17.98
CA ALA A 94 13.27 9.25 -17.19
C ALA A 94 11.80 9.23 -16.76
N ILE A 95 11.29 8.04 -16.48
CA ILE A 95 10.04 7.82 -15.74
C ILE A 95 10.42 7.26 -14.37
N THR A 96 9.82 7.79 -13.32
CA THR A 96 9.92 7.21 -11.97
C THR A 96 8.60 6.53 -11.63
N VAL A 97 8.67 5.29 -11.19
CA VAL A 97 7.55 4.46 -10.75
C VAL A 97 7.78 4.13 -9.29
N GLU A 98 7.06 4.82 -8.41
CA GLU A 98 7.07 4.55 -6.98
C GLU A 98 5.97 3.53 -6.66
N VAL A 99 6.36 2.38 -6.10
CA VAL A 99 5.45 1.30 -5.71
C VAL A 99 5.44 1.18 -4.20
N VAL A 100 4.25 1.14 -3.61
CA VAL A 100 4.03 0.79 -2.22
C VAL A 100 3.39 -0.58 -2.19
N GLU A 101 4.03 -1.53 -1.52
CA GLU A 101 3.50 -2.88 -1.31
C GLU A 101 2.53 -2.91 -0.13
N HIS A 102 1.52 -3.77 -0.21
CA HIS A 102 0.69 -4.06 0.95
C HIS A 102 1.50 -4.72 2.06
N ALA A 103 1.39 -4.19 3.28
CA ALA A 103 1.95 -4.80 4.48
C ALA A 103 0.92 -5.73 5.14
N PRO A 104 1.13 -7.07 5.14
CA PRO A 104 0.19 -8.00 5.75
C PRO A 104 0.22 -7.91 7.27
N VAL A 105 -0.95 -7.67 7.87
CA VAL A 105 -1.14 -7.63 9.32
C VAL A 105 -1.90 -8.86 9.82
N LEU A 106 -2.86 -9.32 9.02
CA LEU A 106 -3.71 -10.47 9.32
C LEU A 106 -3.63 -11.49 8.20
N HIS A 107 -3.84 -12.76 8.55
CA HIS A 107 -4.14 -13.78 7.57
C HIS A 107 -5.25 -14.72 8.05
N ILE A 108 -5.99 -15.30 7.11
CA ILE A 108 -7.01 -16.30 7.39
C ILE A 108 -6.76 -17.52 6.51
N ARG A 109 -6.70 -18.70 7.15
CA ARG A 109 -6.53 -19.97 6.46
C ARG A 109 -7.82 -20.39 5.77
N ALA A 110 -7.70 -20.76 4.50
CA ALA A 110 -8.75 -21.31 3.66
C ALA A 110 -8.28 -22.58 2.94
N THR A 111 -9.12 -23.13 2.07
CA THR A 111 -8.82 -24.36 1.31
C THR A 111 -7.83 -24.15 0.18
N ASP A 112 -7.78 -22.95 -0.37
CA ASP A 112 -6.93 -22.49 -1.47
C ASP A 112 -5.64 -21.80 -1.01
N GLY A 113 -5.51 -21.53 0.29
CA GLY A 113 -4.28 -21.02 0.88
C GLY A 113 -4.54 -20.10 2.07
N GLU A 114 -3.55 -19.24 2.33
CA GLU A 114 -3.57 -18.25 3.40
C GLU A 114 -3.87 -16.89 2.77
N HIS A 115 -5.04 -16.33 3.08
CA HIS A 115 -5.48 -15.05 2.54
C HIS A 115 -4.92 -13.93 3.40
N LEU A 116 -4.14 -13.04 2.81
CA LEU A 116 -3.45 -11.95 3.49
C LEU A 116 -4.28 -10.67 3.43
N PHE A 117 -4.32 -9.97 4.56
CA PHE A 117 -5.04 -8.72 4.76
C PHE A 117 -4.09 -7.63 5.25
N ASN A 118 -4.21 -6.44 4.68
CA ASN A 118 -3.45 -5.27 5.13
C ASN A 118 -4.12 -4.60 6.36
N ALA A 119 -3.52 -3.51 6.84
CA ALA A 119 -4.02 -2.75 7.99
C ALA A 119 -5.39 -2.08 7.77
N ASP A 120 -5.83 -1.93 6.52
CA ASP A 120 -7.15 -1.39 6.16
C ASP A 120 -8.23 -2.50 6.05
N GLY A 121 -7.85 -3.76 6.21
CA GLY A 121 -8.74 -4.91 6.07
C GLY A 121 -8.97 -5.33 4.62
N VAL A 122 -8.12 -4.88 3.69
CA VAL A 122 -8.17 -5.29 2.29
C VAL A 122 -7.50 -6.64 2.12
N GLU A 123 -8.25 -7.62 1.62
CA GLU A 123 -7.70 -8.89 1.14
C GLU A 123 -6.96 -8.69 -0.18
N PHE A 124 -5.66 -8.94 -0.20
CA PHE A 124 -4.84 -8.56 -1.34
C PHE A 124 -4.10 -9.74 -2.01
N LEU A 125 -3.72 -10.79 -1.27
CA LEU A 125 -2.93 -11.89 -1.83
C LEU A 125 -3.21 -13.21 -1.12
N VAL A 126 -3.15 -14.33 -1.85
CA VAL A 126 -3.08 -15.68 -1.27
C VAL A 126 -1.63 -16.16 -1.37
N ALA A 127 -0.94 -16.25 -0.24
CA ALA A 127 0.48 -16.61 -0.15
C ALA A 127 0.86 -17.05 1.27
N PRO A 128 1.97 -17.77 1.47
CA PRO A 128 2.45 -18.09 2.81
C PRO A 128 2.55 -16.83 3.69
N PRO A 129 2.06 -16.86 4.95
CA PRO A 129 2.03 -15.69 5.81
C PRO A 129 3.46 -15.31 6.22
N PRO A 130 3.84 -14.03 6.10
CA PRO A 130 5.15 -13.59 6.56
C PRO A 130 5.21 -13.52 8.08
N PRO A 131 6.42 -13.51 8.66
CA PRO A 131 6.63 -13.30 10.09
C PRO A 131 5.94 -12.03 10.59
N GLY A 132 5.28 -12.13 11.75
CA GLY A 132 4.58 -11.01 12.38
C GLY A 132 3.13 -10.81 11.92
N SER A 133 2.66 -11.51 10.89
CA SER A 133 1.22 -11.55 10.57
C SER A 133 0.47 -12.45 11.54
N VAL A 134 -0.71 -12.01 11.99
CA VAL A 134 -1.50 -12.73 13.00
C VAL A 134 -2.58 -13.55 12.32
N GLU A 135 -2.71 -14.83 12.70
CA GLU A 135 -3.77 -15.71 12.20
C GLU A 135 -5.11 -15.30 12.81
N MET A 136 -6.14 -15.10 11.98
CA MET A 136 -7.51 -14.90 12.46
C MET A 136 -8.36 -16.14 12.16
N VAL A 137 -9.11 -16.61 13.17
CA VAL A 137 -9.94 -17.82 13.08
C VAL A 137 -11.38 -17.58 13.54
N ARG A 138 -12.25 -18.52 13.18
CA ARG A 138 -13.70 -18.54 13.48
C ARG A 138 -14.47 -17.30 13.01
N VAL A 139 -13.89 -16.51 12.12
CA VAL A 139 -14.51 -15.33 11.52
C VAL A 139 -15.73 -15.72 10.66
N PRO A 140 -16.89 -15.07 10.85
CA PRO A 140 -18.03 -15.24 9.95
C PRO A 140 -17.68 -14.83 8.52
N ARG A 141 -18.34 -15.44 7.54
CA ARG A 141 -18.20 -15.10 6.12
C ARG A 141 -19.49 -14.51 5.60
N VAL A 142 -19.39 -13.66 4.59
CA VAL A 142 -20.57 -13.20 3.86
C VAL A 142 -21.16 -14.36 3.05
N GLU A 143 -22.48 -14.35 2.83
CA GLU A 143 -23.17 -15.47 2.16
C GLU A 143 -22.77 -15.63 0.69
N ASN A 144 -22.43 -14.53 0.01
CA ASN A 144 -22.10 -14.49 -1.42
C ASN A 144 -20.75 -13.81 -1.64
N PRO A 145 -19.62 -14.52 -1.45
CA PRO A 145 -18.30 -13.94 -1.65
C PRO A 145 -18.04 -13.62 -3.13
N ALA A 146 -17.26 -12.59 -3.38
CA ALA A 146 -16.73 -12.26 -4.70
C ALA A 146 -15.82 -13.40 -5.20
N PRO A 147 -15.75 -13.65 -6.51
CA PRO A 147 -14.91 -14.70 -7.07
C PRO A 147 -13.44 -14.55 -6.63
N GLY A 148 -12.89 -15.61 -6.03
CA GLY A 148 -11.50 -15.64 -5.58
C GLY A 148 -11.21 -14.82 -4.32
N LYS A 149 -12.23 -14.31 -3.63
CA LYS A 149 -12.11 -13.65 -2.33
C LYS A 149 -12.65 -14.52 -1.21
N LEU A 150 -12.07 -14.34 -0.03
CA LEU A 150 -12.53 -14.99 1.18
C LEU A 150 -13.81 -14.36 1.74
N ASP A 151 -13.92 -13.03 1.58
CA ASP A 151 -14.95 -12.14 2.11
C ASP A 151 -15.43 -12.50 3.54
N PRO A 152 -14.52 -12.38 4.53
CA PRO A 152 -14.92 -12.38 5.93
C PRO A 152 -15.87 -11.20 6.24
N ASP A 153 -16.64 -11.30 7.32
CA ASP A 153 -17.47 -10.20 7.80
C ASP A 153 -16.64 -8.92 8.02
N PRO A 154 -16.89 -7.83 7.27
CA PRO A 154 -16.04 -6.64 7.32
C PRO A 154 -16.03 -5.96 8.69
N ALA A 155 -17.14 -6.03 9.44
CA ALA A 155 -17.23 -5.47 10.78
C ALA A 155 -16.30 -6.21 11.75
N THR A 156 -16.24 -7.54 11.66
CA THR A 156 -15.35 -8.38 12.46
C THR A 156 -13.88 -8.14 12.12
N VAL A 157 -13.52 -8.09 10.83
CA VAL A 157 -12.13 -7.77 10.40
C VAL A 157 -11.69 -6.42 10.95
N ARG A 158 -12.53 -5.39 10.80
CA ARG A 158 -12.22 -4.04 11.29
C ARG A 158 -12.04 -4.01 12.80
N ALA A 159 -12.94 -4.67 13.54
CA ALA A 159 -12.82 -4.74 14.99
C ALA A 159 -11.51 -5.42 15.43
N VAL A 160 -11.10 -6.51 14.78
CA VAL A 160 -9.82 -7.17 15.08
C VAL A 160 -8.62 -6.27 14.76
N LEU A 161 -8.62 -5.58 13.63
CA LEU A 161 -7.57 -4.62 13.28
C LEU A 161 -7.48 -3.47 14.28
N ASP A 162 -8.61 -2.92 14.71
CA ASP A 162 -8.67 -1.88 15.75
C ASP A 162 -8.07 -2.39 17.08
N VAL A 163 -8.38 -3.64 17.46
CA VAL A 163 -7.79 -4.28 18.64
C VAL A 163 -6.28 -4.39 18.48
N LEU A 164 -5.78 -5.02 17.41
CA LEU A 164 -4.34 -5.22 17.18
C LEU A 164 -3.57 -3.90 17.07
N GLY A 165 -4.16 -2.88 16.45
CA GLY A 165 -3.60 -1.53 16.36
C GLY A 165 -3.50 -0.84 17.72
N ALA A 166 -4.42 -1.13 18.64
CA ALA A 166 -4.43 -0.53 19.98
C ALA A 166 -3.59 -1.26 21.04
N LEU A 167 -3.10 -2.47 20.75
CA LEU A 167 -2.25 -3.21 21.69
C LEU A 167 -0.89 -2.53 21.91
N PRO A 168 -0.35 -2.53 23.13
CA PRO A 168 1.07 -2.26 23.37
C PRO A 168 1.94 -3.24 22.57
N GLU A 169 3.12 -2.80 22.11
CA GLU A 169 4.03 -3.63 21.30
C GLU A 169 4.36 -4.97 21.96
N ARG A 170 4.58 -4.96 23.29
CA ARG A 170 4.84 -6.16 24.08
C ARG A 170 3.70 -7.17 23.99
N VAL A 171 2.45 -6.72 24.07
CA VAL A 171 1.28 -7.61 23.98
C VAL A 171 1.13 -8.10 22.54
N ARG A 172 1.24 -7.19 21.56
CA ARG A 172 1.09 -7.50 20.14
C ARG A 172 2.07 -8.58 19.69
N GLY A 173 3.33 -8.49 20.11
CA GLY A 173 4.38 -9.47 19.78
C GLY A 173 4.14 -10.87 20.35
N GLU A 174 3.27 -11.00 21.35
CA GLU A 174 2.90 -12.30 21.92
C GLU A 174 1.64 -12.89 21.30
N VAL A 175 0.87 -12.14 20.51
CA VAL A 175 -0.38 -12.64 19.89
C VAL A 175 -0.04 -13.60 18.75
N ALA A 176 -0.33 -14.89 18.97
CA ALA A 176 -0.20 -15.92 17.94
C ALA A 176 -1.40 -15.95 17.00
N ARG A 177 -2.60 -15.80 17.57
CA ARG A 177 -3.87 -15.95 16.85
C ARG A 177 -4.98 -15.14 17.49
N VAL A 178 -5.84 -14.55 16.67
CA VAL A 178 -7.09 -13.92 17.10
C VAL A 178 -8.28 -14.82 16.77
N ASP A 179 -9.13 -15.03 17.75
CA ASP A 179 -10.39 -15.72 17.59
C ASP A 179 -11.54 -14.71 17.64
N ALA A 180 -12.34 -14.66 16.57
CA ALA A 180 -13.35 -13.63 16.40
C ALA A 180 -14.62 -14.16 15.72
N PRO A 181 -15.51 -14.89 16.43
CA PRO A 181 -16.84 -15.26 15.92
C PRO A 181 -17.77 -14.07 15.67
N GLY A 182 -17.38 -12.85 16.06
CA GLY A 182 -18.05 -11.61 15.72
C GLY A 182 -17.30 -10.38 16.23
N PRO A 183 -17.77 -9.15 15.92
CA PRO A 183 -17.06 -7.91 16.25
C PRO A 183 -17.04 -7.57 17.75
N THR A 184 -17.88 -8.24 18.56
CA THR A 184 -17.98 -8.04 20.02
C THR A 184 -17.47 -9.23 20.82
N GLU A 185 -16.94 -10.25 20.13
CA GLU A 185 -16.43 -11.47 20.75
C GLU A 185 -15.04 -11.76 20.20
N ILE A 186 -14.05 -10.98 20.66
CA ILE A 186 -12.64 -11.10 20.25
C ILE A 186 -11.82 -11.68 21.40
N SER A 187 -11.03 -12.71 21.10
CA SER A 187 -10.08 -13.32 22.04
C SER A 187 -8.69 -13.39 21.42
N LEU A 188 -7.67 -12.98 22.17
CA LEU A 188 -6.26 -13.05 21.77
C LEU A 188 -5.66 -14.32 22.36
N ASN A 189 -5.14 -15.20 21.51
CA ASN A 189 -4.40 -16.39 21.92
C ASN A 189 -2.91 -16.10 21.77
N LEU A 190 -2.16 -16.22 22.87
CA LEU A 190 -0.74 -15.89 22.91
C LEU A 190 0.14 -17.09 22.54
N HIS A 191 1.39 -16.83 22.15
CA HIS A 191 2.36 -17.87 21.79
C HIS A 191 2.66 -18.87 22.92
N ASP A 192 2.52 -18.45 24.18
CA ASP A 192 2.69 -19.30 25.36
C ASP A 192 1.44 -20.10 25.77
N GLY A 193 0.37 -20.00 24.99
CA GLY A 193 -0.88 -20.74 25.20
C GLY A 193 -1.92 -20.03 26.07
N ARG A 194 -1.65 -18.82 26.57
CA ARG A 194 -2.64 -18.02 27.31
C ARG A 194 -3.69 -17.41 26.40
N GLU A 195 -4.86 -17.16 26.96
CA GLU A 195 -5.99 -16.51 26.29
C GLU A 195 -6.37 -15.20 26.99
N ILE A 196 -6.54 -14.13 26.22
CA ILE A 196 -7.07 -12.85 26.69
C ILE A 196 -8.36 -12.54 25.93
N TYR A 197 -9.49 -12.69 26.60
CA TYR A 197 -10.79 -12.25 26.10
C TYR A 197 -10.90 -10.72 26.16
N PHE A 198 -11.06 -10.11 24.99
CA PHE A 198 -11.06 -8.67 24.79
C PHE A 198 -12.47 -8.09 24.59
N GLY A 199 -13.41 -8.90 24.08
CA GLY A 199 -14.77 -8.48 23.74
C GLY A 199 -14.80 -7.69 22.44
N SER A 200 -15.27 -6.44 22.46
CA SER A 200 -15.32 -5.55 21.28
C SER A 200 -14.04 -4.73 21.08
N SER A 201 -13.94 -3.93 20.01
CA SER A 201 -12.88 -2.92 19.85
C SER A 201 -13.12 -1.62 20.66
N ASP A 202 -14.24 -1.51 21.40
CA ASP A 202 -14.51 -0.30 22.19
C ASP A 202 -13.48 -0.10 23.29
N ARG A 203 -12.99 1.13 23.46
CA ARG A 203 -11.92 1.47 24.43
C ARG A 203 -10.68 0.56 24.27
N ALA A 204 -10.36 0.14 23.04
CA ALA A 204 -9.29 -0.82 22.79
C ALA A 204 -7.95 -0.41 23.40
N SER A 205 -7.57 0.88 23.38
CA SER A 205 -6.30 1.33 23.98
C SER A 205 -6.25 1.11 25.50
N GLU A 206 -7.37 1.26 26.21
CA GLU A 206 -7.42 1.03 27.66
C GLU A 206 -7.36 -0.47 27.97
N LYS A 207 -8.09 -1.28 27.18
CA LYS A 207 -8.08 -2.74 27.32
C LYS A 207 -6.74 -3.35 26.91
N GLY A 208 -6.03 -2.75 25.96
CA GLY A 208 -4.67 -3.13 25.58
C GLY A 208 -3.67 -2.95 26.73
N ARG A 209 -3.79 -1.84 27.48
CA ARG A 209 -2.98 -1.64 28.71
C ARG A 209 -3.35 -2.64 29.81
N ALA A 210 -4.65 -2.95 29.95
CA ALA A 210 -5.09 -3.99 30.87
C ALA A 210 -4.56 -5.38 30.47
N ALA A 211 -4.48 -5.68 29.17
CA ALA A 211 -3.88 -6.90 28.63
C ALA A 211 -2.40 -7.03 29.01
N GLU A 212 -1.64 -5.94 28.94
CA GLU A 212 -0.23 -5.93 29.37
C GLU A 212 -0.09 -6.24 30.86
N ILE A 213 -0.96 -5.71 31.72
CA ILE A 213 -0.93 -5.97 33.17
C ILE A 213 -1.19 -7.44 33.48
N VAL A 214 -2.11 -8.11 32.77
CA VAL A 214 -2.42 -9.52 33.02
C VAL A 214 -1.35 -10.47 32.50
N MET A 215 -0.48 -10.02 31.58
CA MET A 215 0.66 -10.82 31.13
C MET A 215 1.70 -11.09 32.22
N ASP A 216 1.79 -10.23 33.23
CA ASP A 216 2.70 -10.44 34.36
C ASP A 216 2.03 -11.19 35.53
N ARG A 217 0.77 -11.63 35.37
CA ARG A 217 -0.01 -12.35 36.40
C ARG A 217 -0.11 -13.85 36.08
N GLU A 218 -0.21 -14.65 37.14
CA GLU A 218 -0.48 -16.08 37.02
C GLU A 218 -1.91 -16.34 36.53
N GLY A 219 -2.05 -17.14 35.48
CA GLY A 219 -3.36 -17.52 34.94
C GLY A 219 -3.27 -17.87 33.45
N GLN A 220 -4.17 -18.75 33.01
CA GLN A 220 -4.22 -19.18 31.61
C GLN A 220 -5.25 -18.43 30.78
N ARG A 221 -6.27 -17.86 31.42
CA ARG A 221 -7.37 -17.16 30.73
C ARG A 221 -7.77 -15.91 31.48
N TRP A 222 -7.70 -14.78 30.79
CA TRP A 222 -8.02 -13.47 31.32
C TRP A 222 -9.15 -12.82 30.53
N ASN A 223 -9.99 -12.05 31.21
CA ASN A 223 -10.99 -11.19 30.62
C ASN A 223 -10.61 -9.74 30.90
N VAL A 224 -10.36 -8.97 29.83
CA VAL A 224 -10.03 -7.55 29.87
C VAL A 224 -11.13 -6.69 29.23
N SER A 225 -12.31 -7.26 28.94
CA SER A 225 -13.43 -6.53 28.33
C SER A 225 -13.91 -5.37 29.20
N ASN A 226 -13.69 -5.45 30.51
CA ASN A 226 -13.72 -4.30 31.43
C ASN A 226 -12.28 -3.89 31.81
N PRO A 227 -11.75 -2.77 31.26
CA PRO A 227 -10.36 -2.38 31.47
C PRO A 227 -10.01 -2.03 32.93
N VAL A 228 -11.00 -1.61 33.72
CA VAL A 228 -10.81 -1.19 35.12
C VAL A 228 -10.77 -2.39 36.08
N ALA A 229 -11.34 -3.52 35.66
CA ALA A 229 -11.40 -4.73 36.49
C ALA A 229 -11.17 -6.01 35.67
N PRO A 230 -9.91 -6.29 35.24
CA PRO A 230 -9.58 -7.54 34.60
C PRO A 230 -9.82 -8.73 35.53
N SER A 231 -10.41 -9.80 35.02
CA SER A 231 -10.77 -10.99 35.81
C SER A 231 -10.28 -12.27 35.18
N VAL A 232 -10.04 -13.31 35.99
CA VAL A 232 -9.77 -14.66 35.49
C VAL A 232 -11.04 -15.22 34.84
N ARG A 233 -10.90 -15.91 33.71
CA ARG A 233 -11.99 -16.63 33.03
C ARG A 233 -11.85 -18.11 33.36
N ASN A 234 -12.89 -18.70 33.94
CA ASN A 234 -12.94 -20.15 34.21
C ASN A 234 -13.29 -20.92 32.93
#